data_AF-A0A2V7Y1L2-F1
#
_entry.id   AF-A0A2V7Y1L2-F1
#
_cell.length_a   1.000
_cell.length_b   1.000
_cell.length_c   1.000
_cell.angle_alpha   90.00
_cell.angle_beta   90.00
_cell.angle_gamma   90.00
#
_symmetry.space_group_name_H-M   'P 1'
#
loop_
_entity.id
_entity.type
_entity.pdbx_description
1 polymer ?
#
loop_
_entity_poly.entity_id
_entity_poly.type
_entity_poly.pdbx_seq_one_letter_code
_entity_poly.pdbx_strand_id
1 'polypeptide(L)'
;MEETRTADDIERSVEEEAGRGPVTEERAKRFYDRVRSSIQDFINKQGGVIGKTAEFLLLVPDVFILLWRLTTDRRVSGKNKVLLGSAVAYFILPFDLMPEALLGPLGYMDDLIFGVYVLNKMLTNTDVAVLREHWSGRQDVLDMIQSVLNAADSLVGDKILGKLKKMVKK
;
A
#
# COMPACT_ATOMS: atom_id res chain seq x y z
N MET A 1 4.68 22.12 -24.74
CA MET A 1 3.27 22.26 -24.31
C MET A 1 2.65 20.87 -24.31
N GLU A 2 2.99 20.03 -23.35
CA GLU A 2 2.50 18.64 -23.28
C GLU A 2 2.32 18.18 -21.82
N GLU A 3 3.05 18.77 -20.86
CA GLU A 3 2.98 18.43 -19.42
C GLU A 3 1.68 18.83 -18.71
N THR A 4 0.92 19.82 -19.19
CA THR A 4 -0.28 20.32 -18.48
C THR A 4 -1.50 19.41 -18.62
N ARG A 5 -1.58 18.57 -19.67
CA ARG A 5 -2.72 17.67 -19.89
C ARG A 5 -2.81 16.55 -18.84
N THR A 6 -1.68 16.05 -18.37
CA THR A 6 -1.62 14.88 -17.49
C THR A 6 -2.14 15.17 -16.08
N ALA A 7 -1.85 16.36 -15.53
CA ALA A 7 -2.27 16.72 -14.17
C ALA A 7 -3.79 16.92 -14.07
N ASP A 8 -4.38 17.66 -15.02
CA ASP A 8 -5.82 17.90 -15.08
C ASP A 8 -6.62 16.61 -15.37
N ASP A 9 -6.06 15.71 -16.18
CA ASP A 9 -6.69 14.42 -16.50
C ASP A 9 -6.62 13.45 -15.29
N ILE A 10 -5.54 13.49 -14.50
CA ILE A 10 -5.44 12.76 -13.23
C ILE A 10 -6.42 13.31 -12.22
N GLU A 11 -6.48 14.63 -12.03
CA GLU A 11 -7.36 15.29 -11.07
C GLU A 11 -8.82 14.97 -11.37
N ARG A 12 -9.23 15.06 -12.64
CA ARG A 12 -10.59 14.71 -13.08
C ARG A 12 -10.91 13.23 -12.85
N SER A 13 -9.94 12.34 -13.07
CA SER A 13 -10.15 10.91 -12.85
C SER A 13 -10.23 10.54 -11.36
N VAL A 14 -9.47 11.24 -10.51
CA VAL A 14 -9.54 11.13 -9.05
C VAL A 14 -10.90 11.62 -8.55
N GLU A 15 -11.39 12.76 -9.05
CA GLU A 15 -12.73 13.28 -8.71
C GLU A 15 -13.84 12.34 -9.17
N GLU A 16 -13.75 11.77 -10.38
CA GLU A 16 -14.71 10.79 -10.89
C GLU A 16 -14.73 9.50 -10.06
N GLU A 17 -13.58 8.96 -9.66
CA GLU A 17 -13.53 7.76 -8.81
C GLU A 17 -13.95 8.04 -7.37
N ALA A 18 -13.58 9.20 -6.81
CA ALA A 18 -14.07 9.65 -5.50
C ALA A 18 -15.60 9.80 -5.47
N GLY A 19 -16.22 10.13 -6.61
CA GLY A 19 -17.67 10.20 -6.81
C GLY A 19 -18.38 8.86 -7.00
N ARG A 20 -17.67 7.75 -7.26
CA ARG A 20 -18.27 6.43 -7.59
C ARG A 20 -18.78 5.62 -6.38
N GLY A 21 -18.76 6.21 -5.19
CA GLY A 21 -19.24 5.57 -3.97
C GLY A 21 -18.21 4.60 -3.35
N PRO A 22 -18.58 3.89 -2.27
CA PRO A 22 -17.66 3.01 -1.56
C PRO A 22 -17.12 1.90 -2.48
N VAL A 23 -15.85 1.56 -2.29
CA VAL A 23 -15.20 0.41 -2.96
C VAL A 23 -16.07 -0.84 -2.79
N THR A 24 -16.33 -1.56 -3.88
CA THR A 24 -17.13 -2.81 -3.85
C THR A 24 -16.24 -4.02 -3.63
N GLU A 25 -16.84 -5.13 -3.15
CA GLU A 25 -16.14 -6.39 -2.93
C GLU A 25 -15.51 -6.94 -4.23
N GLU A 26 -16.19 -6.79 -5.38
CA GLU A 26 -15.65 -7.23 -6.66
C GLU A 26 -14.43 -6.39 -7.09
N ARG A 27 -14.42 -5.08 -6.80
CA ARG A 27 -13.26 -4.22 -7.05
C ARG A 27 -12.08 -4.66 -6.20
N ALA A 28 -12.32 -4.91 -4.90
CA ALA A 28 -11.29 -5.38 -3.99
C ALA A 28 -10.72 -6.74 -4.40
N LYS A 29 -11.58 -7.68 -4.80
CA LYS A 29 -11.17 -9.00 -5.30
C LYS A 29 -10.31 -8.90 -6.57
N ARG A 30 -10.71 -8.06 -7.54
CA ARG A 30 -9.93 -7.87 -8.77
C ARG A 30 -8.55 -7.29 -8.50
N PHE A 31 -8.44 -6.33 -7.57
CA PHE A 31 -7.16 -5.79 -7.15
C PHE A 31 -6.29 -6.89 -6.53
N TYR A 32 -6.83 -7.62 -5.57
CA TYR A 32 -6.14 -8.74 -4.92
C TYR A 32 -5.58 -9.75 -5.92
N ASP A 33 -6.43 -10.22 -6.85
CA ASP A 33 -6.04 -11.21 -7.86
C ASP A 33 -4.93 -10.66 -8.79
N ARG A 34 -5.01 -9.38 -9.16
CA ARG A 34 -4.00 -8.71 -9.99
C ARG A 34 -2.64 -8.62 -9.30
N VAL A 35 -2.60 -8.07 -8.08
CA VAL A 35 -1.38 -7.90 -7.30
C VAL A 35 -0.71 -9.24 -7.04
N ARG A 36 -1.51 -10.25 -6.67
CA ARG A 36 -0.98 -11.59 -6.45
C ARG A 36 -0.37 -12.18 -7.72
N SER A 37 -1.05 -12.06 -8.86
CA SER A 37 -0.53 -12.53 -10.15
C SER A 37 0.77 -11.83 -10.52
N SER A 38 0.83 -10.49 -10.40
CA SER A 38 1.99 -9.71 -10.79
C SER A 38 3.22 -10.01 -9.94
N ILE A 39 3.04 -10.19 -8.63
CA ILE A 39 4.13 -10.62 -7.72
C ILE A 39 4.60 -12.03 -8.08
N GLN A 40 3.68 -12.96 -8.36
CA GLN A 40 4.02 -14.34 -8.72
C GLN A 40 4.84 -14.37 -10.02
N ASP A 41 4.43 -13.60 -11.03
CA ASP A 41 5.15 -13.47 -12.30
C ASP A 41 6.55 -12.88 -12.11
N PHE A 42 6.69 -11.90 -11.21
CA PHE A 42 7.98 -11.30 -10.88
C PHE A 42 8.93 -12.28 -10.19
N ILE A 43 8.44 -13.03 -9.19
CA ILE A 43 9.23 -14.05 -8.49
C ILE A 43 9.70 -15.14 -9.47
N ASN A 44 8.80 -15.59 -10.34
CA ASN A 44 9.12 -16.60 -11.36
C ASN A 44 10.19 -16.10 -12.34
N LYS A 45 10.13 -14.83 -12.75
CA LYS A 45 11.13 -14.20 -13.65
C LYS A 45 12.50 -14.00 -12.99
N GLN A 46 12.57 -13.81 -11.68
CA GLN A 46 13.83 -13.65 -10.93
C GLN A 46 14.55 -14.97 -10.61
N GLY A 47 14.06 -16.12 -11.08
CA GLY A 47 14.73 -17.41 -10.89
C GLY A 47 14.69 -17.93 -9.45
N GLY A 48 13.70 -17.53 -8.65
CA GLY A 48 13.45 -18.07 -7.31
C GLY A 48 14.27 -17.48 -6.17
N VAL A 49 15.21 -16.55 -6.43
CA VAL A 49 15.85 -15.77 -5.36
C VAL A 49 14.88 -14.66 -4.92
N ILE A 50 14.18 -14.89 -3.82
CA ILE A 50 13.33 -13.88 -3.20
C ILE A 50 14.25 -12.92 -2.44
N GLY A 51 14.60 -11.80 -3.08
CA GLY A 51 15.26 -10.70 -2.39
C GLY A 51 14.33 -10.05 -1.36
N LYS A 52 14.90 -9.32 -0.39
CA LYS A 52 14.16 -8.62 0.66
C LYS A 52 12.98 -7.79 0.14
N THR A 53 13.12 -7.16 -1.03
CA THR A 53 12.04 -6.41 -1.70
C THR A 53 10.85 -7.30 -2.07
N ALA A 54 11.09 -8.51 -2.58
CA ALA A 54 10.03 -9.43 -2.94
C ALA A 54 9.29 -9.98 -1.70
N GLU A 55 9.99 -10.15 -0.57
CA GLU A 55 9.35 -10.51 0.71
C GLU A 55 8.34 -9.44 1.15
N PHE A 56 8.69 -8.15 1.02
CA PHE A 56 7.77 -7.06 1.32
C PHE A 56 6.60 -7.00 0.34
N LEU A 57 6.85 -7.20 -0.96
CA LEU A 57 5.78 -7.22 -1.96
C LEU A 57 4.72 -8.28 -1.65
N LEU A 58 5.13 -9.45 -1.14
CA LEU A 58 4.19 -10.50 -0.73
C LEU A 58 3.25 -10.08 0.41
N LEU A 59 3.58 -9.03 1.17
CA LEU A 59 2.71 -8.48 2.22
C LEU A 59 1.60 -7.56 1.67
N VAL A 60 1.76 -6.98 0.48
CA VAL A 60 0.78 -6.07 -0.14
C VAL A 60 -0.63 -6.67 -0.16
N PRO A 61 -0.87 -7.89 -0.70
CA PRO A 61 -2.21 -8.46 -0.73
C PRO A 61 -2.78 -8.73 0.67
N ASP A 62 -1.94 -9.12 1.63
CA ASP A 62 -2.39 -9.38 3.00
C ASP A 62 -2.78 -8.09 3.73
N VAL A 63 -1.99 -7.02 3.57
CA VAL A 63 -2.27 -5.70 4.12
C VAL A 63 -3.54 -5.11 3.50
N PHE A 64 -3.71 -5.23 2.18
CA PHE A 64 -4.91 -4.80 1.49
C PHE A 64 -6.17 -5.46 2.07
N ILE A 65 -6.15 -6.78 2.24
CA ILE A 65 -7.30 -7.53 2.80
C ILE A 65 -7.55 -7.14 4.25
N LEU A 66 -6.51 -6.91 5.05
CA LEU A 66 -6.67 -6.42 6.42
C LEU A 66 -7.36 -5.05 6.45
N LEU A 67 -6.89 -4.09 5.65
CA LEU A 67 -7.51 -2.77 5.53
C LEU A 67 -8.99 -2.89 5.16
N TRP A 68 -9.29 -3.69 4.13
CA TRP A 68 -10.65 -3.94 3.66
C TRP A 68 -11.54 -4.51 4.77
N ARG A 69 -11.11 -5.60 5.43
CA ARG A 69 -11.90 -6.24 6.50
C ARG A 69 -12.19 -5.27 7.65
N LEU A 70 -11.21 -4.46 8.05
CA LEU A 70 -11.37 -3.46 9.11
C LEU A 70 -12.37 -2.35 8.75
N THR A 71 -12.57 -2.02 7.47
CA THR A 71 -13.62 -1.07 7.07
C THR A 71 -15.02 -1.56 7.46
N THR A 72 -15.21 -2.89 7.47
CA THR A 72 -16.50 -3.54 7.73
C THR A 72 -16.73 -3.88 9.21
N ASP A 73 -15.69 -3.89 10.04
CA ASP A 73 -15.81 -4.25 11.46
C ASP A 73 -16.54 -3.16 12.27
N ARG A 74 -17.52 -3.55 13.11
CA ARG A 74 -18.32 -2.62 13.90
C ARG A 74 -17.57 -1.98 15.07
N ARG A 75 -16.48 -2.59 15.54
CA ARG A 75 -15.62 -2.09 16.63
C ARG A 75 -14.71 -0.95 16.17
N VAL A 76 -14.56 -0.75 14.86
CA VAL A 76 -13.75 0.33 14.29
C VAL A 76 -14.58 1.62 14.22
N SER A 77 -14.03 2.70 14.78
CA SER A 77 -14.70 4.01 14.80
C SER A 77 -14.94 4.58 13.39
N GLY A 78 -15.96 5.41 13.22
CA GLY A 78 -16.27 6.02 11.91
C GLY A 78 -15.09 6.81 11.30
N LYS A 79 -14.37 7.58 12.12
CA LYS A 79 -13.17 8.33 11.68
C LYS A 79 -12.08 7.39 11.15
N ASN A 80 -11.91 6.25 11.83
CA ASN A 80 -10.95 5.23 11.46
C ASN A 80 -11.37 4.49 10.19
N LYS A 81 -12.67 4.23 10.00
CA LYS A 81 -13.21 3.67 8.76
C LYS A 81 -12.98 4.58 7.56
N VAL A 82 -13.08 5.90 7.73
CA VAL A 82 -12.72 6.85 6.67
C VAL A 82 -11.25 6.69 6.28
N LEU A 83 -10.34 6.64 7.27
CA LEU A 83 -8.91 6.47 6.99
C LEU A 83 -8.60 5.14 6.30
N LEU A 84 -9.20 4.04 6.77
CA LEU A 84 -9.08 2.72 6.15
C LEU A 84 -9.66 2.71 4.73
N GLY A 85 -10.84 3.31 4.54
CA GLY A 85 -11.48 3.45 3.24
C GLY A 85 -10.63 4.26 2.26
N SER A 86 -9.97 5.33 2.71
CA SER A 86 -9.00 6.08 1.90
C SER A 86 -7.80 5.23 1.51
N ALA A 87 -7.28 4.39 2.41
CA ALA A 87 -6.18 3.47 2.08
C ALA A 87 -6.62 2.41 1.07
N VAL A 88 -7.79 1.80 1.25
CA VAL A 88 -8.34 0.83 0.28
C VAL A 88 -8.58 1.50 -1.08
N ALA A 89 -9.12 2.72 -1.08
CA ALA A 89 -9.35 3.48 -2.30
C ALA A 89 -8.03 3.73 -3.03
N TYR A 90 -7.00 4.18 -2.31
CA TYR A 90 -5.65 4.40 -2.84
C TYR A 90 -5.17 3.18 -3.65
N PHE A 91 -5.09 2.00 -3.01
CA PHE A 91 -4.67 0.74 -3.65
C PHE A 91 -5.42 0.39 -4.95
N ILE A 92 -6.71 0.75 -5.06
CA ILE A 92 -7.57 0.33 -6.18
C ILE A 92 -7.60 1.37 -7.29
N LEU A 93 -7.17 2.59 -7.01
CA LEU A 93 -7.23 3.67 -8.00
C LEU A 93 -6.35 3.30 -9.20
N PRO A 94 -6.89 3.41 -10.43
CA PRO A 94 -6.16 3.04 -11.65
C PRO A 94 -4.94 3.94 -11.93
N PHE A 95 -4.77 5.02 -11.15
CA PHE A 95 -3.71 6.01 -11.24
C PHE A 95 -2.74 5.97 -10.07
N ASP A 96 -2.68 4.87 -9.30
CA ASP A 96 -1.67 4.79 -8.23
C ASP A 96 -0.31 5.23 -8.77
N LEU A 97 0.36 6.11 -8.00
CA LEU A 97 1.31 7.13 -8.48
C LEU A 97 2.44 6.61 -9.37
N MET A 98 2.65 5.29 -9.37
CA MET A 98 3.61 4.58 -10.19
C MET A 98 2.89 3.57 -11.10
N PRO A 99 2.85 3.81 -12.43
CA PRO A 99 2.24 2.87 -13.35
C PRO A 99 2.89 1.50 -13.22
N GLU A 100 2.12 0.47 -12.85
CA GLU A 100 2.57 -0.93 -12.82
C GLU A 100 3.20 -1.33 -14.17
N ALA A 101 2.72 -0.73 -15.26
CA ALA A 101 3.27 -0.88 -16.61
C ALA A 101 4.75 -0.43 -16.74
N LEU A 102 5.19 0.52 -15.90
CA LEU A 102 6.55 1.07 -15.94
C LEU A 102 7.49 0.39 -14.94
N LEU A 103 7.02 0.06 -13.74
CA LEU A 103 7.87 -0.40 -12.63
C LEU A 103 7.58 -1.83 -12.18
N GLY A 104 6.59 -2.49 -12.77
CA GLY A 104 6.13 -3.80 -12.36
C GLY A 104 5.64 -3.80 -10.90
N PRO A 105 5.73 -4.93 -10.19
CA PRO A 105 5.24 -5.04 -8.81
C PRO A 105 5.93 -4.12 -7.81
N LEU A 106 7.10 -3.53 -8.15
CA LEU A 106 7.76 -2.55 -7.29
C LEU A 106 6.90 -1.30 -7.04
N GLY A 107 5.96 -1.02 -7.94
CA GLY A 107 4.97 0.05 -7.78
C GLY A 107 3.98 -0.13 -6.64
N TYR A 108 3.94 -1.29 -5.97
CA TYR A 108 3.07 -1.49 -4.79
C TYR A 108 3.78 -1.21 -3.46
N MET A 109 5.05 -0.82 -3.49
CA MET A 109 5.82 -0.61 -2.26
C MET A 109 5.33 0.62 -1.49
N ASP A 110 4.97 1.69 -2.19
CA ASP A 110 4.38 2.87 -1.59
C ASP A 110 2.99 2.58 -1.01
N ASP A 111 2.17 1.79 -1.70
CA ASP A 111 0.88 1.32 -1.17
C ASP A 111 1.06 0.55 0.13
N LEU A 112 2.02 -0.37 0.17
CA LEU A 112 2.36 -1.13 1.38
C LEU A 112 2.73 -0.21 2.54
N ILE A 113 3.63 0.76 2.29
CA ILE A 113 4.08 1.70 3.32
C ILE A 113 2.90 2.55 3.81
N PHE A 114 2.08 3.07 2.90
CA PHE A 114 0.92 3.89 3.24
C PHE A 114 -0.13 3.10 4.02
N GLY A 115 -0.45 1.88 3.56
CA GLY A 115 -1.35 0.96 4.23
C GLY A 115 -0.89 0.62 5.65
N VAL A 116 0.39 0.30 5.81
CA VAL A 116 0.98 0.05 7.14
C VAL A 116 0.98 1.29 8.02
N TYR A 117 1.24 2.48 7.48
CA TYR A 117 1.15 3.72 8.24
C TYR A 117 -0.27 3.95 8.77
N VAL A 118 -1.29 3.69 7.94
CA VAL A 118 -2.69 3.74 8.35
C VAL A 118 -2.98 2.74 9.47
N LEU A 119 -2.53 1.49 9.33
CA LEU A 119 -2.66 0.46 10.38
C LEU A 119 -1.95 0.85 11.68
N ASN A 120 -0.78 1.48 11.61
CA ASN A 120 -0.07 1.94 12.79
C ASN A 120 -0.83 3.08 13.50
N LYS A 121 -1.38 4.03 12.74
CA LYS A 121 -2.20 5.12 13.28
C LYS A 121 -3.48 4.61 13.95
N MET A 122 -4.01 3.49 13.46
CA MET A 122 -5.18 2.83 14.02
C MET A 122 -4.94 2.27 15.43
N LEU A 123 -3.73 1.75 15.70
CA LEU A 123 -3.35 1.17 17.00
C LEU A 123 -3.51 2.17 18.16
N THR A 124 -3.47 3.48 17.90
CA THR A 124 -3.68 4.50 18.94
C THR A 124 -5.08 4.44 19.56
N ASN A 125 -6.10 4.03 18.80
CA ASN A 125 -7.51 4.11 19.22
C ASN A 125 -8.31 2.84 18.91
N THR A 126 -7.66 1.73 18.58
CA THR A 126 -8.32 0.46 18.25
C THR A 126 -7.51 -0.68 18.84
N ASP A 127 -8.21 -1.58 19.50
CA ASP A 127 -7.59 -2.74 20.14
C ASP A 127 -6.88 -3.59 19.09
N VAL A 128 -5.61 -3.93 19.38
CA VAL A 128 -4.80 -4.82 18.54
C VAL A 128 -5.45 -6.17 18.31
N ALA A 129 -6.29 -6.65 19.24
CA ALA A 129 -7.05 -7.89 19.08
C ALA A 129 -7.90 -7.86 17.80
N VAL A 130 -8.51 -6.72 17.47
CA VAL A 130 -9.31 -6.55 16.26
C VAL A 130 -8.44 -6.72 15.01
N LEU A 131 -7.23 -6.15 15.00
CA LEU A 131 -6.31 -6.31 13.86
C LEU A 131 -5.87 -7.77 13.70
N ARG A 132 -5.54 -8.44 14.81
CA ARG A 132 -5.12 -9.85 14.80
C ARG A 132 -6.22 -10.79 14.31
N GLU A 133 -7.47 -10.56 14.70
CA GLU A 133 -8.63 -11.35 14.24
C GLU A 133 -8.83 -11.28 12.72
N HIS A 134 -8.51 -10.14 12.10
CA HIS A 134 -8.68 -9.93 10.66
C HIS A 134 -7.42 -10.24 9.83
N TRP A 135 -6.27 -10.44 10.48
CA TRP A 135 -4.98 -10.63 9.82
C TRP A 135 -4.86 -12.03 9.21
N SER A 136 -4.42 -12.11 7.96
CA SER A 136 -4.23 -13.39 7.23
C SER A 136 -2.76 -13.77 7.04
N GLY A 137 -1.83 -12.90 7.41
CA GLY A 137 -0.41 -13.10 7.16
C GLY A 137 0.24 -14.08 8.14
N ARG A 138 1.44 -14.56 7.77
CA ARG A 138 2.14 -15.61 8.52
C ARG A 138 2.76 -15.15 9.84
N GLN A 139 3.30 -13.94 9.87
CA GLN A 139 3.90 -13.33 11.07
C GLN A 139 2.84 -12.54 11.86
N ASP A 140 3.10 -12.18 13.12
CA ASP A 140 2.18 -11.31 13.87
C ASP A 140 2.02 -9.96 13.16
N VAL A 141 0.81 -9.40 13.23
CA VAL A 141 0.47 -8.15 12.55
C VAL A 141 1.30 -6.97 13.06
N LEU A 142 1.65 -6.94 14.36
CA LEU A 142 2.48 -5.87 14.91
C LEU A 142 3.93 -5.98 14.43
N ASP A 143 4.46 -7.20 14.39
CA ASP A 143 5.81 -7.47 13.91
C ASP A 143 5.93 -7.10 12.42
N MET A 144 4.90 -7.39 11.63
CA MET A 144 4.78 -6.98 10.23
C MET A 144 4.80 -5.45 10.10
N ILE A 145 3.94 -4.76 10.86
CA ILE A 145 3.86 -3.28 10.85
C ILE A 145 5.23 -2.67 11.18
N GLN A 146 5.87 -3.12 12.25
CA GLN A 146 7.17 -2.62 12.66
C GLN A 146 8.26 -2.90 11.61
N SER A 147 8.25 -4.10 11.02
CA SER A 147 9.22 -4.49 9.99
C SER A 147 9.14 -3.59 8.75
N VAL A 148 7.92 -3.27 8.30
CA VAL A 148 7.70 -2.38 7.14
C VAL A 148 8.08 -0.94 7.50
N LEU A 149 7.68 -0.42 8.66
CA LEU A 149 8.04 0.94 9.07
C LEU A 149 9.55 1.13 9.20
N ASN A 150 10.24 0.19 9.83
CA ASN A 150 11.70 0.23 9.96
C ASN A 150 12.40 0.20 8.60
N ALA A 151 11.89 -0.60 7.66
CA ALA A 151 12.40 -0.62 6.29
C ALA A 151 12.17 0.73 5.59
N ALA A 152 10.98 1.32 5.72
CA ALA A 152 10.66 2.62 5.15
C ALA A 152 11.56 3.73 5.71
N ASP A 153 11.72 3.79 7.03
CA ASP A 153 12.58 4.79 7.70
C ASP A 153 14.04 4.67 7.26
N SER A 154 14.55 3.44 7.14
CA SER A 154 15.91 3.19 6.65
C SER A 154 16.09 3.68 5.22
N LEU A 155 15.15 3.36 4.32
CA LEU A 155 15.18 3.81 2.91
C LEU A 155 15.15 5.33 2.78
N VAL A 156 14.31 6.00 3.58
CA VAL A 156 14.21 7.46 3.62
C VAL A 156 15.52 8.08 4.14
N GLY A 157 16.06 7.53 5.24
CA GLY A 157 17.32 7.96 5.83
C GLY A 157 18.48 7.90 4.83
N ASP A 158 18.65 6.76 4.15
CA ASP A 158 19.70 6.57 3.15
C ASP A 158 19.59 7.55 1.98
N LYS A 159 18.36 7.80 1.50
CA LYS A 159 18.09 8.73 0.39
C LYS A 159 18.42 10.17 0.77
N ILE A 160 18.05 10.60 1.98
CA ILE A 160 18.36 11.93 2.51
C ILE A 160 19.87 12.09 2.70
N LEU A 161 20.53 11.13 3.36
CA LEU A 161 21.98 11.14 3.57
C LEU A 161 22.75 11.18 2.25
N GLY A 162 22.31 10.43 1.24
CA GLY A 162 22.91 10.44 -0.09
C GLY A 162 22.80 11.80 -0.78
N LYS A 163 21.64 12.48 -0.69
CA LYS A 163 21.46 13.84 -1.21
C LYS A 163 22.36 14.84 -0.48
N LEU A 164 22.42 14.78 0.85
CA LEU A 164 23.28 15.66 1.66
C LEU A 164 24.76 15.47 1.31
N LYS A 165 25.25 14.23 1.22
CA LYS A 165 26.65 13.94 0.81
C LYS A 165 26.98 14.50 -0.56
N LYS A 166 26.04 14.49 -1.52
CA LYS A 166 26.23 15.08 -2.85
C LYS A 166 26.28 16.61 -2.81
N MET A 167 25.50 17.24 -1.94
CA MET A 167 25.52 18.70 -1.76
C MET A 167 26.79 19.19 -1.07
N VAL A 168 27.30 18.45 -0.08
CA VAL A 168 28.52 18.83 0.67
C VAL A 168 29.81 18.60 -0.13
N LYS A 169 29.78 17.70 -1.13
CA LYS A 169 30.92 17.44 -2.03
C LYS A 169 30.98 18.36 -3.25
N LYS A 170 30.07 19.34 -3.35
CA LYS A 170 30.03 20.33 -4.43
C LYS A 170 30.42 21.70 -3.87
#